data_AF-A0A529LV43-F1
#
_entry.id   AF-A0A529LV43-F1
#
_cell.length_a   1.000
_cell.length_b   1.000
_cell.length_c   1.000
_cell.angle_alpha   90.00
_cell.angle_beta   90.00
_cell.angle_gamma   90.00
#
_symmetry.space_group_name_H-M   'P 1'
#
loop_
_entity.id
_entity.type
_entity.pdbx_description
1 polymer ?
#
loop_
_entity_poly.entity_id
_entity_poly.type
_entity_poly.pdbx_seq_one_letter_code
_entity_poly.pdbx_strand_id
1 'polypeptide(L)' 'FRDDVTPLELHWHISAMSFFNVSNRATFSRIFGHDLFDARGQDALKRHMVEMVVGLALKRDWRRLR' A
#
# COMPACT_ATOMS: atom_id res chain seq x y z
N PHE A 1 -18.22 -1.90 -3.40
CA PHE A 1 -17.37 -1.21 -2.42
C PHE A 1 -17.98 -1.32 -1.04
N ARG A 2 -17.18 -1.26 0.03
CA ARG A 2 -17.70 -1.15 1.39
C ARG A 2 -18.48 0.16 1.55
N ASP A 3 -19.49 0.13 2.41
CA ASP A 3 -20.37 1.28 2.62
C ASP A 3 -19.80 2.24 3.70
N ASP A 4 -18.79 1.79 4.45
CA ASP A 4 -18.11 2.51 5.54
C ASP A 4 -16.71 3.04 5.15
N VAL A 5 -16.38 3.06 3.86
CA VAL A 5 -15.09 3.58 3.35
C VAL A 5 -15.34 4.59 2.25
N THR A 6 -14.82 5.80 2.43
CA THR A 6 -14.99 6.90 1.47
C THR A 6 -13.87 6.93 0.43
N PRO A 7 -14.12 7.50 -0.77
CA PRO A 7 -13.06 7.73 -1.76
C PRO A 7 -11.93 8.62 -1.24
N LEU A 8 -12.24 9.56 -0.33
CA LEU A 8 -11.25 10.45 0.27
C LEU A 8 -10.25 9.67 1.14
N GLU A 9 -10.71 8.73 1.96
CA GLU A 9 -9.84 7.88 2.78
C GLU A 9 -8.95 6.98 1.92
N LEU A 10 -9.49 6.41 0.83
CA LEU A 10 -8.70 5.62 -0.11
C LEU A 10 -7.59 6.46 -0.75
N HIS A 11 -7.92 7.67 -1.21
CA HIS A 11 -6.93 8.60 -1.76
C HIS A 11 -5.88 8.98 -0.71
N TRP A 12 -6.31 9.24 0.53
CA TRP A 12 -5.41 9.58 1.62
C TRP A 12 -4.41 8.44 1.91
N HIS A 13 -4.86 7.19 1.94
CA HIS A 13 -3.98 6.03 2.11
C HIS A 13 -2.95 5.89 0.98
N ILE A 14 -3.37 6.07 -0.28
CA ILE A 14 -2.46 6.01 -1.44
C ILE A 14 -1.38 7.10 -1.32
N SER A 15 -1.78 8.32 -1.00
CA SER A 15 -0.89 9.47 -0.85
C SER A 15 0.08 9.28 0.32
N ALA A 16 -0.39 8.77 1.47
CA ALA A 16 0.44 8.49 2.64
C ALA A 16 1.55 7.47 2.32
N MET A 17 1.20 6.35 1.67
CA MET A 17 2.19 5.33 1.30
C MET A 17 3.18 5.85 0.25
N SER A 18 2.72 6.62 -0.73
CA SER A 18 3.57 7.23 -1.75
C SER A 18 4.57 8.21 -1.13
N PHE A 19 4.10 9.07 -0.22
CA PHE A 19 4.93 10.04 0.47
C PHE A 19 5.97 9.35 1.37
N PHE A 20 5.55 8.37 2.18
CA PHE A 20 6.46 7.61 3.04
C PHE A 20 7.57 6.92 2.23
N ASN A 21 7.22 6.28 1.11
CA ASN A 21 8.16 5.60 0.23
C ASN A 21 9.25 6.56 -0.31
N VAL A 22 8.91 7.80 -0.65
CA VAL A 22 9.88 8.77 -1.16
C VAL A 22 10.64 9.45 -0.02
N SER A 23 9.93 10.01 0.96
CA SER A 23 10.48 10.82 2.04
C SER A 23 11.40 10.02 2.98
N ASN A 24 11.20 8.70 3.09
CA ASN A 24 12.03 7.85 3.95
C ASN A 24 13.07 7.01 3.19
N ARG A 25 13.23 7.21 1.87
CA ARG A 25 14.21 6.47 1.06
C ARG A 25 15.61 6.50 1.65
N ALA A 26 16.10 7.68 2.06
CA ALA A 26 17.44 7.83 2.60
C ALA A 26 17.63 7.07 3.93
N THR A 27 16.72 7.28 4.88
CA THR A 27 16.80 6.65 6.21
C THR A 27 16.63 5.15 6.14
N PHE A 28 15.65 4.65 5.39
CA PHE A 28 15.44 3.21 5.23
C PHE A 28 16.59 2.54 4.51
N SER A 29 17.13 3.18 3.45
CA SER A 29 18.33 2.66 2.77
C SER A 29 19.52 2.55 3.71
N ARG A 30 19.69 3.54 4.61
CA ARG A 30 20.79 3.57 5.57
C ARG A 30 20.70 2.47 6.65
N ILE A 31 19.48 2.12 7.06
CA ILE A 31 19.23 1.19 8.17
C ILE A 31 19.07 -0.25 7.66
N PHE A 32 18.40 -0.44 6.51
CA PHE A 32 17.96 -1.75 6.02
C PHE A 32 18.56 -2.15 4.67
N GLY A 33 19.37 -1.30 4.04
CA GLY A 33 19.93 -1.54 2.70
C GLY A 33 19.00 -1.08 1.57
N HIS A 34 19.45 -1.27 0.33
CA HIS A 34 18.84 -0.64 -0.85
C HIS A 34 17.77 -1.48 -1.56
N ASP A 35 17.62 -2.75 -1.20
CA ASP A 35 16.77 -3.72 -1.90
C ASP A 35 15.30 -3.26 -2.02
N LEU A 36 14.78 -2.60 -0.98
CA LEU A 36 13.40 -2.07 -1.01
C LEU A 36 13.19 -0.99 -2.11
N PHE A 37 14.28 -0.32 -2.49
CA PHE A 37 14.28 0.85 -3.35
C PHE A 37 14.89 0.61 -4.74
N ASP A 38 15.28 -0.63 -5.03
CA ASP A 38 15.58 -1.10 -6.37
C ASP A 38 14.27 -1.29 -7.18
N ALA A 39 14.41 -1.62 -8.47
CA ALA A 39 13.25 -1.78 -9.36
C ALA A 39 12.30 -2.91 -8.91
N ARG A 40 12.84 -4.02 -8.40
CA ARG A 40 12.07 -5.19 -7.97
C ARG A 40 11.34 -4.91 -6.65
N GLY A 41 12.02 -4.27 -5.69
CA GLY A 41 11.45 -3.85 -4.41
C GLY A 41 10.31 -2.85 -4.58
N GLN A 42 10.47 -1.88 -5.48
CA GLN A 42 9.42 -0.90 -5.77
C GLN A 42 8.21 -1.52 -6.49
N ASP A 43 8.43 -2.49 -7.39
CA ASP A 43 7.32 -3.23 -8.01
C ASP A 43 6.55 -4.06 -6.97
N ALA A 44 7.26 -4.76 -6.09
CA ALA A 44 6.65 -5.52 -5.00
C ALA A 44 5.86 -4.61 -4.04
N LEU A 45 6.42 -3.47 -3.61
CA LEU A 45 5.74 -2.50 -2.77
C LEU A 45 4.47 -1.94 -3.42
N LYS A 46 4.53 -1.61 -4.72
CA LYS A 46 3.37 -1.14 -5.48
C LYS A 46 2.27 -2.20 -5.50
N ARG A 47 2.61 -3.47 -5.75
CA ARG A 47 1.64 -4.57 -5.72
C ARG A 47 0.97 -4.71 -4.35
N HIS A 48 1.76 -4.73 -3.28
CA HIS A 48 1.22 -4.79 -1.92
C HIS A 48 0.32 -3.60 -1.60
N MET A 49 0.69 -2.39 -2.02
CA MET A 49 -0.14 -1.19 -1.84
C MET A 49 -1.50 -1.32 -2.55
N VAL A 50 -1.50 -1.80 -3.80
CA VAL A 50 -2.75 -2.06 -4.53
C VAL A 50 -3.60 -3.09 -3.80
N GLU A 51 -3.01 -4.21 -3.38
CA GLU A 51 -3.71 -5.26 -2.64
C GLU A 51 -4.34 -4.74 -1.34
N MET A 52 -3.62 -3.90 -0.58
CA MET A 52 -4.14 -3.29 0.65
C MET A 52 -5.29 -2.32 0.38
N VAL A 53 -5.14 -1.40 -0.58
CA VAL A 53 -6.16 -0.38 -0.89
C VAL A 53 -7.42 -1.03 -1.48
N VAL A 54 -7.25 -1.96 -2.41
CA VAL A 54 -8.38 -2.72 -2.99
C VAL A 54 -9.04 -3.59 -1.93
N GLY A 55 -8.26 -4.27 -1.09
CA GLY A 55 -8.77 -5.07 0.02
C GLY A 55 -9.60 -4.25 1.01
N LEU A 56 -9.16 -3.03 1.31
CA LEU A 56 -9.94 -2.08 2.11
C LEU A 56 -11.22 -1.63 1.39
N ALA A 57 -11.15 -1.40 0.07
CA ALA A 57 -12.27 -0.87 -0.70
C ALA A 57 -13.41 -1.90 -0.93
N LEU A 58 -13.10 -3.20 -0.95
CA LEU A 58 -14.05 -4.26 -1.31
C LEU A 58 -14.82 -4.82 -0.10
N LYS A 59 -16.11 -5.14 -0.30
CA LYS A 59 -16.90 -5.89 0.69
C LYS A 59 -16.30 -7.28 0.86
N ARG A 60 -16.02 -7.69 2.11
CA ARG A 60 -15.57 -9.05 2.39
C ARG A 60 -16.72 -10.01 2.12
N ASP A 61 -16.55 -10.89 1.14
CA ASP A 61 -17.47 -12.00 0.90
C ASP A 61 -17.13 -13.15 1.85
N TRP A 62 -17.67 -13.07 3.06
CA TRP A 62 -17.46 -14.07 4.11
C TRP A 62 -17.95 -15.48 3.72
N ARG A 63 -18.74 -15.60 2.64
CA ARG A 63 -19.27 -16.89 2.15
C ARG A 63 -18.26 -17.70 1.36
N ARG A 64 -17.14 -17.12 0.92
CA ARG A 64 -16.05 -17.82 0.20
C ARG A 64 -14.93 -18.34 1.10
N LEU A 65 -15.01 -18.11 2.41
CA LEU A 65 -14.02 -18.54 3.41
C LEU A 65 -14.48 -19.76 4.22
N ARG A 66 -15.60 -20.39 3.81
CA ARG A 66 -16.07 -21.71 4.25
C ARG A 66 -16.04 -22.66 3.07
#